data_AF-A0A229W1V5-F1
#
_entry.id   AF-A0A229W1V5-F1
#
_cell.length_a   1.000
_cell.length_b   1.000
_cell.length_c   1.000
_cell.angle_alpha   90.00
_cell.angle_beta   90.00
_cell.angle_gamma   90.00
#
_symmetry.space_group_name_H-M   'P 1'
#
loop_
_entity.id
_entity.type
_entity.pdbx_description
1 polymer ?
#
loop_
_entity_poly.entity_id
_entity_poly.type
_entity_poly.pdbx_seq_one_letter_code
_entity_poly.pdbx_strand_id
1 'polypeptide(L)'
;MGTLNVTGVAMGATSLNIASSGQPTVTASVPITVHSRNLLAYGPASANGLTCTVNQDGSLHVSGQTTAANQGVKWRYPIPDDVKGKTVTYKLSYAPAGVYCYVQARNASGVLVTLLSSAATQTLPEAATEIEFRVATNTTNLIGGDIKVQVEPGDTATTWMSPDVTNLSGGGLSLASLWPAITGGTKNGVTLTPGPDGSYTTGGTWDKWTTFESTVELEAGLYTIEGSEGLTSLSSWDLILQVAPYPSGDAIIKPGTPSARLDAGRYRCQININSQGAIGRSVTPRLTRID
;
A
#
# COMPACT_ATOMS: atom_id res chain seq x y z
N MET A 1 14.82 -16.12 47.54
CA MET A 1 13.81 -16.59 46.57
C MET A 1 14.53 -16.90 45.27
N GLY A 2 14.35 -18.09 44.71
CA GLY A 2 14.87 -18.45 43.39
C GLY A 2 13.81 -18.18 42.31
N THR A 3 14.25 -17.87 41.10
CA THR A 3 13.37 -17.58 39.95
C THR A 3 13.58 -18.65 38.89
N LEU A 4 12.49 -19.11 38.27
CA LEU A 4 12.53 -19.97 37.08
C LEU A 4 12.27 -19.11 35.84
N ASN A 5 13.23 -19.05 34.92
CA ASN A 5 13.07 -18.37 33.63
C ASN A 5 12.73 -19.39 32.55
N VAL A 6 11.67 -19.14 31.78
CA VAL A 6 11.22 -19.99 30.67
C VAL A 6 11.20 -19.16 29.39
N THR A 7 11.81 -19.66 28.32
CA THR A 7 11.86 -18.99 27.02
C THR A 7 11.07 -19.78 25.99
N GLY A 8 10.10 -19.12 25.34
CA GLY A 8 9.39 -19.69 24.20
C GLY A 8 10.24 -19.66 22.93
N VAL A 9 10.34 -20.80 22.23
CA VAL A 9 11.14 -20.92 20.98
C VAL A 9 10.28 -20.98 19.72
N ALA A 10 8.98 -21.27 19.85
CA ALA A 10 8.02 -21.34 18.77
C ALA A 10 6.64 -20.90 19.26
N MET A 11 5.81 -20.38 18.36
CA MET A 11 4.43 -20.00 18.66
C MET A 11 3.60 -21.21 19.08
N GLY A 12 2.58 -20.97 19.89
CA GLY A 12 1.62 -21.99 20.31
C GLY A 12 1.33 -21.98 21.80
N ALA A 13 0.54 -22.94 22.24
CA ALA A 13 0.14 -23.11 23.64
C ALA A 13 0.73 -24.39 24.22
N THR A 14 1.22 -24.30 25.46
CA THR A 14 1.69 -25.43 26.25
C THR A 14 1.39 -25.17 27.73
N SER A 15 1.81 -26.07 28.62
CA SER A 15 1.72 -25.86 30.06
C SER A 15 2.99 -26.31 30.76
N LEU A 16 3.41 -25.55 31.78
CA LEU A 16 4.42 -25.98 32.74
C LEU A 16 3.71 -26.68 33.90
N ASN A 17 3.91 -28.00 34.00
CA ASN A 17 3.36 -28.81 35.08
C ASN A 17 4.38 -28.96 36.20
N ILE A 18 4.00 -28.55 37.41
CA ILE A 18 4.78 -28.63 38.63
C ILE A 18 4.11 -29.70 39.51
N ALA A 19 4.86 -30.70 39.95
CA ALA A 19 4.38 -31.75 40.84
C ALA A 19 5.42 -32.05 41.93
N SER A 20 4.95 -32.26 43.16
CA SER A 20 5.80 -32.69 44.26
C SER A 20 5.95 -34.21 44.28
N SER A 21 7.18 -34.70 44.32
CA SER A 21 7.46 -36.14 44.46
C SER A 21 7.15 -36.67 45.87
N GLY A 22 7.23 -35.82 46.90
CA GLY A 22 6.99 -36.20 48.30
C GLY A 22 5.55 -35.98 48.77
N GLN A 23 4.74 -35.25 48.01
CA GLN A 23 3.33 -34.96 48.29
C GLN A 23 2.56 -34.88 46.97
N PRO A 24 2.08 -36.02 46.41
CA PRO A 24 1.50 -36.09 45.06
C PRO A 24 0.25 -35.21 44.85
N THR A 25 -0.38 -34.75 45.94
CA THR A 25 -1.50 -33.80 45.93
C THR A 25 -1.09 -32.35 45.67
N VAL A 26 0.20 -32.02 45.80
CA VAL A 26 0.75 -30.70 45.48
C VAL A 26 1.14 -30.68 44.01
N THR A 27 0.21 -30.23 43.17
CA THR A 27 0.41 -30.01 41.74
C THR A 27 -0.05 -28.62 41.32
N ALA A 28 0.58 -28.07 40.28
CA ALA A 28 0.14 -26.85 39.61
C ALA A 28 0.42 -26.96 38.10
N SER A 29 -0.48 -26.41 37.28
CA SER A 29 -0.27 -26.31 35.83
C SER A 29 -0.35 -24.85 35.44
N VAL A 30 0.73 -24.34 34.84
CA VAL A 30 0.82 -22.94 34.40
C VAL A 30 0.70 -22.92 32.87
N PRO A 31 -0.39 -22.39 32.30
CA PRO A 31 -0.52 -22.28 30.85
C PRO A 31 0.50 -21.27 30.31
N ILE A 32 1.13 -21.61 29.20
CA ILE A 32 2.11 -20.77 28.51
C ILE A 32 1.66 -20.65 27.05
N THR A 33 1.46 -19.42 26.59
CA THR A 33 1.19 -19.12 25.19
C THR A 33 2.30 -18.24 24.64
N VAL A 34 2.89 -18.67 23.53
CA VAL A 34 3.85 -17.87 22.77
C VAL A 34 3.10 -17.26 21.58
N HIS A 35 2.93 -15.94 21.64
CA HIS A 35 2.25 -15.14 20.64
C HIS A 35 3.15 -14.80 19.45
N SER A 36 2.52 -14.48 18.32
CA SER A 36 3.23 -13.94 17.17
C SER A 36 3.88 -12.59 17.50
N ARG A 37 5.05 -12.36 16.91
CA ARG A 37 5.69 -11.04 16.87
C ARG A 37 5.10 -10.17 15.76
N ASN A 38 4.39 -10.78 14.81
CA ASN A 38 3.75 -10.06 13.73
C ASN A 38 2.54 -9.31 14.29
N LEU A 39 2.66 -8.00 14.43
CA LEU A 39 1.64 -7.07 14.90
C LEU A 39 0.50 -6.89 13.88
N LEU A 40 0.60 -7.48 12.69
CA LEU A 40 -0.46 -7.37 11.72
C LEU A 40 -1.66 -8.23 12.10
N ALA A 41 -2.83 -7.80 11.67
CA ALA A 41 -4.06 -8.57 11.67
C ALA A 41 -4.75 -8.42 10.30
N TYR A 42 -5.17 -9.53 9.72
CA TYR A 42 -5.88 -9.54 8.44
C TYR A 42 -6.77 -10.76 8.36
N GLY A 43 -7.50 -10.92 7.25
CA GLY A 43 -8.42 -12.02 7.04
C GLY A 43 -9.12 -11.90 5.69
N PRO A 44 -10.13 -12.73 5.41
CA PRO A 44 -10.83 -12.68 4.14
C PRO A 44 -11.43 -11.30 3.83
N ALA A 45 -11.28 -10.85 2.59
CA ALA A 45 -11.82 -9.58 2.11
C ALA A 45 -12.03 -9.61 0.61
N SER A 46 -13.09 -8.97 0.11
CA SER A 46 -13.30 -8.79 -1.33
C SER A 46 -13.75 -7.36 -1.60
N ALA A 47 -12.97 -6.63 -2.39
CA ALA A 47 -13.30 -5.27 -2.83
C ALA A 47 -12.46 -4.87 -4.03
N ASN A 48 -12.97 -3.92 -4.83
CA ASN A 48 -12.28 -3.35 -5.98
C ASN A 48 -11.74 -4.39 -6.97
N GLY A 49 -12.45 -5.51 -7.17
CA GLY A 49 -12.02 -6.58 -8.06
C GLY A 49 -10.92 -7.49 -7.52
N LEU A 50 -10.43 -7.25 -6.28
CA LEU A 50 -9.56 -8.18 -5.56
C LEU A 50 -10.34 -9.04 -4.57
N THR A 51 -9.88 -10.26 -4.39
CA THR A 51 -10.27 -11.17 -3.31
C THR A 51 -9.03 -11.64 -2.57
N CYS A 52 -9.09 -11.53 -1.25
CA CYS A 52 -8.09 -12.02 -0.34
C CYS A 52 -8.64 -13.16 0.51
N THR A 53 -7.86 -14.23 0.64
CA THR A 53 -8.09 -15.36 1.53
C THR A 53 -6.84 -15.63 2.35
N VAL A 54 -6.95 -16.41 3.43
CA VAL A 54 -5.78 -16.77 4.25
C VAL A 54 -5.45 -18.24 4.03
N ASN A 55 -4.19 -18.51 3.69
CA ASN A 55 -3.66 -19.85 3.53
C ASN A 55 -3.50 -20.55 4.88
N GLN A 56 -3.30 -21.87 4.85
CA GLN A 56 -3.11 -22.66 6.07
C GLN A 56 -1.90 -22.21 6.91
N ASP A 57 -0.83 -21.72 6.26
CA ASP A 57 0.35 -21.19 6.95
C ASP A 57 0.16 -19.77 7.50
N GLY A 58 -1.00 -19.14 7.27
CA GLY A 58 -1.33 -17.78 7.68
C GLY A 58 -0.93 -16.69 6.69
N SER A 59 -0.32 -17.04 5.55
CA SER A 59 -0.04 -16.07 4.48
C SER A 59 -1.32 -15.62 3.80
N LEU A 60 -1.32 -14.40 3.26
CA LEU A 60 -2.50 -13.83 2.61
C LEU A 60 -2.44 -14.14 1.11
N HIS A 61 -3.37 -14.94 0.61
CA HIS A 61 -3.52 -15.16 -0.82
C HIS A 61 -4.35 -14.01 -1.43
N VAL A 62 -3.85 -13.37 -2.48
CA VAL A 62 -4.55 -12.33 -3.23
C VAL A 62 -4.79 -12.80 -4.66
N SER A 63 -6.02 -12.60 -5.15
CA SER A 63 -6.39 -12.88 -6.52
C SER A 63 -7.38 -11.86 -7.07
N GLY A 64 -7.51 -11.80 -8.40
CA GLY A 64 -8.48 -10.96 -9.09
C GLY A 64 -7.85 -9.86 -9.91
N GLN A 65 -8.67 -8.91 -10.37
CA GLN A 65 -8.27 -7.87 -11.30
C GLN A 65 -8.98 -6.57 -10.93
N THR A 66 -8.20 -5.53 -10.64
CA THR A 66 -8.74 -4.20 -10.36
C THR A 66 -9.11 -3.49 -11.66
N THR A 67 -10.08 -2.57 -11.60
CA THR A 67 -10.46 -1.72 -12.75
C THR A 67 -9.53 -0.52 -12.92
N ALA A 68 -8.74 -0.19 -11.89
CA ALA A 68 -7.68 0.80 -11.92
C ALA A 68 -6.52 0.39 -11.01
N ALA A 69 -5.35 1.01 -11.20
CA ALA A 69 -4.24 0.86 -10.26
C ALA A 69 -4.57 1.52 -8.89
N ASN A 70 -3.72 1.28 -7.89
CA ASN A 70 -3.82 1.63 -6.46
C ASN A 70 -5.15 1.31 -5.78
N GLN A 71 -5.92 0.41 -6.35
CA GLN A 71 -7.09 -0.16 -5.73
C GLN A 71 -6.71 -1.43 -4.97
N GLY A 72 -7.44 -1.71 -3.91
CA GLY A 72 -7.35 -3.01 -3.27
C GLY A 72 -8.16 -3.13 -2.00
N VAL A 73 -7.57 -3.75 -0.98
CA VAL A 73 -8.21 -4.04 0.30
C VAL A 73 -7.40 -3.52 1.47
N LYS A 74 -8.09 -3.33 2.59
CA LYS A 74 -7.48 -2.84 3.83
C LYS A 74 -8.11 -3.45 5.07
N TRP A 75 -7.35 -3.48 6.15
CA TRP A 75 -7.78 -3.88 7.49
C TRP A 75 -7.39 -2.79 8.48
N ARG A 76 -8.30 -2.46 9.40
CA ARG A 76 -8.04 -1.55 10.53
C ARG A 76 -8.26 -2.27 11.84
N TYR A 77 -7.36 -2.06 12.78
CA TYR A 77 -7.41 -2.67 14.11
C TYR A 77 -6.59 -1.84 15.12
N PRO A 78 -6.90 -1.93 16.42
CA PRO A 78 -6.19 -1.19 17.44
C PRO A 78 -4.72 -1.60 17.54
N ILE A 79 -3.87 -0.63 17.90
CA ILE A 79 -2.46 -0.87 18.24
C ILE A 79 -2.37 -1.40 19.68
N PRO A 80 -1.61 -2.49 19.94
CA PRO A 80 -1.32 -2.94 21.30
C PRO A 80 -0.58 -1.85 22.11
N ASP A 81 -1.01 -1.62 23.35
CA ASP A 81 -0.45 -0.53 24.17
C ASP A 81 1.04 -0.71 24.46
N ASP A 82 1.51 -1.95 24.53
CA ASP A 82 2.90 -2.29 24.83
C ASP A 82 3.87 -2.01 23.67
N VAL A 83 3.39 -1.63 22.49
CA VAL A 83 4.24 -1.27 21.34
C VAL A 83 4.18 0.21 20.95
N LYS A 84 3.30 1.00 21.56
CA LYS A 84 3.21 2.46 21.36
C LYS A 84 4.49 3.14 21.85
N GLY A 85 5.00 4.11 21.10
CA GLY A 85 6.25 4.80 21.39
C GLY A 85 7.53 3.99 21.16
N LYS A 86 7.41 2.72 20.70
CA LYS A 86 8.56 1.83 20.47
C LYS A 86 8.92 1.73 19.00
N THR A 87 10.17 1.38 18.73
CA THR A 87 10.63 1.04 17.38
C THR A 87 9.96 -0.24 16.90
N VAL A 88 9.46 -0.19 15.67
CA VAL A 88 8.93 -1.34 14.93
C VAL A 88 9.61 -1.43 13.57
N THR A 89 9.67 -2.63 13.02
CA THR A 89 10.21 -2.88 11.68
C THR A 89 9.19 -3.60 10.81
N TYR A 90 8.94 -3.02 9.63
CA TYR A 90 8.16 -3.60 8.55
C TYR A 90 9.02 -4.45 7.63
N LYS A 91 8.48 -5.59 7.18
CA LYS A 91 9.12 -6.43 6.16
C LYS A 91 8.08 -7.05 5.24
N LEU A 92 8.21 -6.76 3.95
CA LEU A 92 7.59 -7.52 2.88
C LEU A 92 8.56 -8.61 2.42
N SER A 93 8.32 -9.85 2.85
CA SER A 93 9.17 -10.98 2.46
C SER A 93 8.84 -11.46 1.05
N TYR A 94 7.55 -11.40 0.68
CA TYR A 94 7.09 -11.81 -0.65
C TYR A 94 5.74 -11.15 -0.97
N ALA A 95 5.56 -10.80 -2.25
CA ALA A 95 4.29 -10.42 -2.86
C ALA A 95 4.35 -10.75 -4.36
N PRO A 96 3.22 -11.07 -5.00
CA PRO A 96 3.18 -11.26 -6.45
C PRO A 96 3.49 -9.95 -7.19
N ALA A 97 4.01 -10.07 -8.41
CA ALA A 97 4.32 -8.92 -9.25
C ALA A 97 3.07 -8.05 -9.45
N GLY A 98 3.25 -6.73 -9.35
CA GLY A 98 2.16 -5.77 -9.48
C GLY A 98 1.36 -5.51 -8.20
N VAL A 99 1.67 -6.22 -7.10
CA VAL A 99 1.08 -5.97 -5.78
C VAL A 99 2.07 -5.23 -4.88
N TYR A 100 1.57 -4.26 -4.14
CA TYR A 100 2.31 -3.60 -3.08
C TYR A 100 1.49 -3.58 -1.78
N CYS A 101 2.22 -3.56 -0.67
CA CYS A 101 1.69 -3.61 0.68
C CYS A 101 2.34 -2.50 1.50
N TYR A 102 1.59 -1.90 2.41
CA TYR A 102 2.14 -0.95 3.37
C TYR A 102 1.23 -0.85 4.59
N VAL A 103 1.77 -0.28 5.66
CA VAL A 103 1.09 -0.21 6.95
C VAL A 103 1.13 1.24 7.42
N GLN A 104 -0.03 1.76 7.86
CA GLN A 104 -0.11 3.10 8.41
C GLN A 104 -0.47 3.02 9.89
N ALA A 105 0.27 3.74 10.74
CA ALA A 105 -0.19 4.01 12.10
C ALA A 105 -0.90 5.36 12.11
N ARG A 106 -2.11 5.37 12.67
CA ARG A 106 -3.06 6.47 12.53
C ARG A 106 -3.76 6.77 13.85
N ASN A 107 -4.36 7.95 13.90
CA ASN A 107 -5.35 8.30 14.91
C ASN A 107 -6.50 9.11 14.27
N ALA A 108 -7.38 9.67 15.10
CA ALA A 108 -8.52 10.48 14.64
C ALA A 108 -8.10 11.68 13.75
N SER A 109 -6.89 12.20 13.90
CA SER A 109 -6.36 13.32 13.13
C SER A 109 -5.77 12.91 11.77
N GLY A 110 -5.50 11.62 11.53
CA GLY A 110 -4.98 11.13 10.25
C GLY A 110 -3.83 10.13 10.37
N VAL A 111 -3.00 10.07 9.32
CA VAL A 111 -1.78 9.24 9.31
C VAL A 111 -0.71 9.94 10.11
N LEU A 112 -0.06 9.20 11.01
CA LEU A 112 1.09 9.70 11.78
C LEU A 112 2.40 9.14 11.24
N VAL A 113 2.38 7.89 10.77
CA VAL A 113 3.53 7.25 10.12
C VAL A 113 3.06 6.20 9.12
N THR A 114 3.81 6.05 8.03
CA THR A 114 3.67 4.93 7.11
C THR A 114 4.95 4.09 7.10
N LEU A 115 4.77 2.79 7.27
CA LEU A 115 5.79 1.76 7.19
C LEU A 115 5.74 1.12 5.80
N LEU A 116 6.87 1.18 5.10
CA LEU A 116 7.05 0.63 3.77
C LEU A 116 8.48 0.10 3.62
N SER A 117 8.76 -0.71 2.58
CA SER A 117 10.09 -1.32 2.42
C SER A 117 11.24 -0.32 2.35
N SER A 118 11.03 0.89 1.83
CA SER A 118 12.08 1.94 1.78
C SER A 118 12.23 2.75 3.08
N ALA A 119 11.33 2.55 4.04
CA ALA A 119 11.34 3.19 5.36
C ALA A 119 10.85 2.18 6.40
N ALA A 120 11.53 1.03 6.44
CA ALA A 120 11.07 -0.18 7.12
C ALA A 120 11.05 -0.04 8.64
N THR A 121 12.06 0.61 9.23
CA THR A 121 12.21 0.75 10.67
C THR A 121 11.84 2.15 11.12
N GLN A 122 10.80 2.28 11.93
CA GLN A 122 10.34 3.57 12.46
C GLN A 122 9.83 3.42 13.90
N THR A 123 9.75 4.54 14.62
CA THR A 123 9.05 4.57 15.92
C THR A 123 7.55 4.63 15.68
N LEU A 124 6.80 3.74 16.33
CA LEU A 124 5.35 3.81 16.35
C LEU A 124 4.92 4.98 17.24
N PRO A 125 4.24 6.03 16.74
CA PRO A 125 3.91 7.20 17.53
C PRO A 125 3.05 6.84 18.74
N GLU A 126 3.34 7.42 19.90
CA GLU A 126 2.57 7.18 21.14
C GLU A 126 1.10 7.59 20.99
N ALA A 127 0.84 8.64 20.20
CA ALA A 127 -0.50 9.11 19.87
C ALA A 127 -1.25 8.26 18.83
N ALA A 128 -0.64 7.21 18.27
CA ALA A 128 -1.30 6.32 17.32
C ALA A 128 -2.26 5.38 18.06
N THR A 129 -3.46 5.23 17.53
CA THR A 129 -4.51 4.37 18.11
C THR A 129 -4.80 3.14 17.27
N GLU A 130 -4.56 3.22 15.95
CA GLU A 130 -4.91 2.16 15.00
C GLU A 130 -3.77 1.89 14.02
N ILE A 131 -3.66 0.63 13.61
CA ILE A 131 -2.96 0.23 12.40
C ILE A 131 -3.97 0.09 11.27
N GLU A 132 -3.62 0.59 10.09
CA GLU A 132 -4.26 0.25 8.83
C GLU A 132 -3.27 -0.50 7.93
N PHE A 133 -3.49 -1.80 7.74
CA PHE A 133 -2.75 -2.62 6.78
C PHE A 133 -3.45 -2.56 5.42
N ARG A 134 -2.68 -2.30 4.36
CA ARG A 134 -3.18 -2.09 3.01
C ARG A 134 -2.49 -3.02 2.02
N VAL A 135 -3.29 -3.60 1.12
CA VAL A 135 -2.85 -4.37 -0.04
C VAL A 135 -3.49 -3.74 -1.27
N ALA A 136 -2.68 -3.38 -2.27
CA ALA A 136 -3.15 -2.76 -3.50
C ALA A 136 -2.34 -3.22 -4.70
N THR A 137 -2.89 -3.03 -5.90
CA THR A 137 -2.20 -3.31 -7.16
C THR A 137 -1.70 -2.01 -7.78
N ASN A 138 -0.53 -2.00 -8.42
CA ASN A 138 -0.07 -0.87 -9.24
C ASN A 138 -0.39 -1.06 -10.74
N THR A 139 -1.23 -2.05 -11.05
CA THR A 139 -1.58 -2.51 -12.39
C THR A 139 -3.03 -2.98 -12.42
N THR A 140 -3.61 -3.04 -13.62
CA THR A 140 -4.92 -3.65 -13.90
C THR A 140 -4.79 -5.08 -14.46
N ASN A 141 -3.59 -5.65 -14.44
CA ASN A 141 -3.37 -7.04 -14.83
C ASN A 141 -3.99 -8.00 -13.80
N LEU A 142 -4.32 -9.21 -14.24
CA LEU A 142 -4.77 -10.27 -13.36
C LEU A 142 -3.69 -10.60 -12.33
N ILE A 143 -4.07 -10.60 -11.04
CA ILE A 143 -3.22 -10.95 -9.91
C ILE A 143 -3.58 -12.35 -9.41
N GLY A 144 -2.56 -13.09 -9.01
CA GLY A 144 -2.69 -14.35 -8.29
C GLY A 144 -1.39 -14.67 -7.57
N GLY A 145 -1.43 -14.75 -6.24
CA GLY A 145 -0.28 -15.17 -5.45
C GLY A 145 -0.38 -14.80 -3.97
N ASP A 146 0.58 -15.29 -3.22
CA ASP A 146 0.61 -15.14 -1.77
C ASP A 146 1.43 -13.92 -1.34
N ILE A 147 1.09 -13.37 -0.19
CA ILE A 147 1.80 -12.26 0.45
C ILE A 147 2.29 -12.73 1.82
N LYS A 148 3.59 -12.51 2.06
CA LYS A 148 4.21 -12.67 3.38
C LYS A 148 4.75 -11.31 3.81
N VAL A 149 3.99 -10.67 4.69
CA VAL A 149 4.29 -9.34 5.24
C VAL A 149 4.19 -9.38 6.76
N GLN A 150 5.03 -8.60 7.43
CA GLN A 150 4.97 -8.43 8.87
C GLN A 150 5.38 -7.03 9.32
N VAL A 151 4.89 -6.65 10.48
CA VAL A 151 5.43 -5.56 11.31
C VAL A 151 5.71 -6.16 12.67
N GLU A 152 6.89 -5.95 13.23
CA GLU A 152 7.23 -6.47 14.56
C GLU A 152 8.00 -5.46 15.41
N PRO A 153 7.96 -5.57 16.74
CA PRO A 153 8.76 -4.73 17.63
C PRO A 153 10.27 -4.95 17.43
N GLY A 154 11.03 -3.85 17.46
CA GLY A 154 12.48 -3.85 17.28
C GLY A 154 12.93 -3.21 15.97
N ASP A 155 14.23 -3.11 15.81
CA ASP A 155 14.91 -2.49 14.66
C ASP A 155 15.32 -3.48 13.55
N THR A 156 15.12 -4.78 13.81
CA THR A 156 15.56 -5.86 12.94
C THR A 156 14.39 -6.78 12.64
N ALA A 157 14.15 -7.03 11.35
CA ALA A 157 13.11 -7.96 10.93
C ALA A 157 13.58 -9.42 10.95
N THR A 158 12.79 -10.29 11.56
CA THR A 158 12.99 -11.72 11.66
C THR A 158 12.46 -12.48 10.42
N THR A 159 12.50 -13.81 10.46
CA THR A 159 11.79 -14.64 9.48
C THR A 159 10.29 -14.42 9.62
N TRP A 160 9.57 -14.42 8.50
CA TRP A 160 8.13 -14.19 8.51
C TRP A 160 7.39 -15.16 9.44
N MET A 161 6.47 -14.64 10.24
CA MET A 161 5.52 -15.41 11.03
C MET A 161 4.08 -15.00 10.74
N SER A 162 3.16 -15.96 10.78
CA SER A 162 1.72 -15.67 10.71
C SER A 162 1.32 -14.70 11.82
N PRO A 163 0.43 -13.73 11.55
CA PRO A 163 -0.36 -13.06 12.59
C PRO A 163 -1.05 -14.02 13.54
N ASP A 164 -1.31 -13.54 14.76
CA ASP A 164 -2.24 -14.19 15.69
C ASP A 164 -3.69 -14.08 15.21
N VAL A 165 -4.03 -13.04 14.44
CA VAL A 165 -5.40 -12.77 13.95
C VAL A 165 -5.42 -12.84 12.42
N THR A 166 -6.03 -13.91 11.90
CA THR A 166 -6.14 -14.21 10.46
C THR A 166 -7.59 -14.29 9.95
N ASN A 167 -8.55 -13.88 10.78
CA ASN A 167 -9.98 -13.89 10.48
C ASN A 167 -10.62 -12.49 10.52
N LEU A 168 -9.81 -11.42 10.54
CA LEU A 168 -10.31 -10.05 10.58
C LEU A 168 -10.92 -9.67 9.23
N SER A 169 -12.18 -9.23 9.23
CA SER A 169 -12.84 -8.75 8.01
C SER A 169 -12.17 -7.48 7.48
N GLY A 170 -11.82 -7.49 6.20
CA GLY A 170 -11.29 -6.31 5.51
C GLY A 170 -12.37 -5.50 4.80
N GLY A 171 -11.95 -4.37 4.22
CA GLY A 171 -12.80 -3.51 3.40
C GLY A 171 -12.07 -2.94 2.19
N GLY A 172 -12.79 -2.22 1.34
CA GLY A 172 -12.23 -1.60 0.15
C GLY A 172 -11.23 -0.49 0.45
N LEU A 173 -10.12 -0.50 -0.28
CA LEU A 173 -9.15 0.59 -0.36
C LEU A 173 -9.28 1.28 -1.73
N SER A 174 -9.72 2.53 -1.70
CA SER A 174 -9.63 3.45 -2.83
C SER A 174 -8.92 4.71 -2.33
N LEU A 175 -7.80 5.05 -2.95
CA LEU A 175 -7.08 6.28 -2.64
C LEU A 175 -7.73 7.45 -3.35
N ALA A 176 -7.86 8.58 -2.65
CA ALA A 176 -8.33 9.81 -3.27
C ALA A 176 -7.32 10.26 -4.33
N SER A 177 -7.82 10.54 -5.54
CA SER A 177 -6.99 11.15 -6.58
C SER A 177 -6.80 12.62 -6.26
N LEU A 178 -5.54 13.03 -6.24
CA LEU A 178 -5.06 14.41 -6.17
C LEU A 178 -4.78 14.96 -7.57
N TRP A 179 -5.10 14.21 -8.63
CA TRP A 179 -4.91 14.69 -10.00
C TRP A 179 -5.85 15.88 -10.25
N PRO A 180 -5.34 17.08 -10.57
CA PRO A 180 -6.17 18.24 -10.79
C PRO A 180 -6.97 18.10 -12.09
N ALA A 181 -8.16 18.67 -12.14
CA ALA A 181 -8.90 18.78 -13.38
C ALA A 181 -8.08 19.58 -14.41
N ILE A 182 -7.93 19.03 -15.61
CA ILE A 182 -7.26 19.67 -16.74
C ILE A 182 -8.35 20.21 -17.66
N THR A 183 -8.25 21.49 -18.01
CA THR A 183 -9.16 22.08 -18.99
C THR A 183 -8.92 21.44 -20.36
N GLY A 184 -9.99 20.88 -20.94
CA GLY A 184 -9.97 20.36 -22.31
C GLY A 184 -9.74 21.45 -23.35
N GLY A 185 -9.54 21.04 -24.60
CA GLY A 185 -9.37 21.96 -25.72
C GLY A 185 -8.49 21.38 -26.82
N THR A 186 -8.20 22.19 -27.83
CA THR A 186 -7.38 21.80 -28.98
C THR A 186 -6.04 22.52 -28.99
N LYS A 187 -4.94 21.77 -29.12
CA LYS A 187 -3.57 22.27 -29.25
C LYS A 187 -2.82 21.41 -30.26
N ASN A 188 -2.09 22.04 -31.19
CA ASN A 188 -1.31 21.36 -32.24
C ASN A 188 -2.09 20.21 -32.94
N GLY A 189 -3.36 20.45 -33.27
CA GLY A 189 -4.24 19.47 -33.93
C GLY A 189 -4.80 18.37 -33.01
N VAL A 190 -4.32 18.23 -31.78
CA VAL A 190 -4.84 17.28 -30.78
C VAL A 190 -5.94 17.94 -29.96
N THR A 191 -7.07 17.26 -29.81
CA THR A 191 -8.17 17.66 -28.91
C THR A 191 -8.17 16.78 -27.68
N LEU A 192 -8.23 17.38 -26.49
CA LEU A 192 -8.45 16.68 -25.22
C LEU A 192 -9.86 16.97 -24.71
N THR A 193 -10.65 15.91 -24.50
CA THR A 193 -12.04 16.00 -24.04
C THR A 193 -12.16 15.39 -22.63
N PRO A 194 -12.43 16.18 -21.58
CA PRO A 194 -12.67 15.67 -20.23
C PRO A 194 -14.00 14.90 -20.14
N GLY A 195 -13.97 13.75 -19.46
CA GLY A 195 -15.13 12.93 -19.11
C GLY A 195 -15.61 13.14 -17.67
N PRO A 196 -16.85 12.71 -17.35
CA PRO A 196 -17.48 12.94 -16.05
C PRO A 196 -16.86 12.13 -14.89
N ASP A 197 -16.09 11.08 -15.21
CA ASP A 197 -15.41 10.18 -14.27
C ASP A 197 -13.93 10.54 -14.03
N GLY A 198 -13.51 11.72 -14.52
CA GLY A 198 -12.11 12.15 -14.49
C GLY A 198 -11.26 11.56 -15.63
N SER A 199 -11.88 10.89 -16.61
CA SER A 199 -11.21 10.46 -17.83
C SER A 199 -10.97 11.63 -18.80
N TYR A 200 -10.10 11.41 -19.77
CA TYR A 200 -9.81 12.31 -20.88
C TYR A 200 -9.65 11.50 -22.15
N THR A 201 -10.45 11.82 -23.18
CA THR A 201 -10.31 11.22 -24.51
C THR A 201 -9.51 12.15 -25.42
N THR A 202 -8.54 11.59 -26.13
CA THR A 202 -7.78 12.30 -27.15
C THR A 202 -8.44 12.14 -28.52
N GLY A 203 -8.43 13.20 -29.33
CA GLY A 203 -8.98 13.22 -30.68
C GLY A 203 -8.19 14.13 -31.62
N GLY A 204 -8.62 14.23 -32.87
CA GLY A 204 -8.01 15.11 -33.87
C GLY A 204 -6.86 14.47 -34.66
N THR A 205 -5.87 15.28 -35.04
CA THR A 205 -4.70 14.86 -35.81
C THR A 205 -3.45 15.37 -35.10
N TRP A 206 -2.54 14.46 -34.77
CA TRP A 206 -1.30 14.83 -34.11
C TRP A 206 -0.34 15.48 -35.11
N ASP A 207 0.13 16.68 -34.80
CA ASP A 207 1.16 17.40 -35.56
C ASP A 207 2.54 17.31 -34.87
N LYS A 208 2.58 17.61 -33.57
CA LYS A 208 3.80 17.61 -32.74
C LYS A 208 3.48 17.38 -31.27
N TRP A 209 4.52 17.19 -30.45
CA TRP A 209 4.41 17.02 -29.00
C TRP A 209 3.44 18.04 -28.39
N THR A 210 2.43 17.54 -27.71
CA THR A 210 1.35 18.36 -27.16
C THR A 210 1.12 18.04 -25.70
N THR A 211 1.14 19.08 -24.86
CA THR A 211 0.94 18.97 -23.42
C THR A 211 -0.35 19.69 -23.01
N PHE A 212 -1.19 18.95 -22.29
CA PHE A 212 -2.27 19.49 -21.48
C PHE A 212 -1.88 19.32 -20.03
N GLU A 213 -2.00 20.39 -19.24
CA GLU A 213 -1.55 20.36 -17.85
C GLU A 213 -2.44 21.22 -16.96
N SER A 214 -2.40 20.90 -15.68
CA SER A 214 -2.96 21.69 -14.60
C SER A 214 -2.03 21.54 -13.38
N THR A 215 -2.19 22.41 -12.38
CA THR A 215 -1.31 22.42 -11.21
C THR A 215 -2.03 21.98 -9.95
N VAL A 216 -1.29 21.35 -9.04
CA VAL A 216 -1.78 20.95 -7.71
C VAL A 216 -0.73 21.30 -6.65
N GLU A 217 -1.19 21.71 -5.46
CA GLU A 217 -0.34 21.84 -4.27
C GLU A 217 -0.28 20.48 -3.55
N LEU A 218 0.93 20.00 -3.29
CA LEU A 218 1.18 18.73 -2.63
C LEU A 218 1.95 18.96 -1.33
N GLU A 219 1.65 18.13 -0.35
CA GLU A 219 2.47 18.00 0.86
C GLU A 219 3.68 17.10 0.58
N ALA A 220 4.70 17.17 1.43
CA ALA A 220 5.83 16.26 1.33
C ALA A 220 5.35 14.81 1.56
N GLY A 221 5.71 13.89 0.66
CA GLY A 221 5.24 12.51 0.72
C GLY A 221 5.66 11.65 -0.46
N LEU A 222 5.29 10.37 -0.42
CA LEU A 222 5.48 9.42 -1.50
C LEU A 222 4.23 9.40 -2.38
N TYR A 223 4.40 9.67 -3.68
CA TYR A 223 3.32 9.78 -4.64
C TYR A 223 3.49 8.80 -5.80
N THR A 224 2.38 8.41 -6.41
CA THR A 224 2.35 7.54 -7.60
C THR A 224 1.26 8.00 -8.58
N ILE A 225 1.46 7.79 -9.88
CA ILE A 225 0.41 7.95 -10.89
C ILE A 225 -0.14 6.57 -11.27
N GLU A 226 -1.47 6.43 -11.28
CA GLU A 226 -2.14 5.26 -11.84
C GLU A 226 -2.09 5.29 -13.37
N GLY A 227 -1.58 4.20 -13.96
CA GLY A 227 -1.81 3.91 -15.36
C GLY A 227 -3.30 3.67 -15.56
N SER A 228 -3.93 4.45 -16.43
CA SER A 228 -5.33 4.27 -16.79
C SER A 228 -5.55 3.10 -17.73
N GLU A 229 -6.79 2.63 -17.82
CA GLU A 229 -7.25 1.72 -18.87
C GLU A 229 -6.78 2.20 -20.26
N GLY A 230 -6.16 1.32 -21.06
CA GLY A 230 -5.54 1.67 -22.35
C GLY A 230 -4.05 2.04 -22.29
N LEU A 231 -3.49 2.31 -21.10
CA LEU A 231 -2.05 2.30 -20.84
C LEU A 231 -1.66 0.91 -20.31
N THR A 232 -1.54 -0.07 -21.20
CA THR A 232 -1.15 -1.45 -20.81
C THR A 232 0.23 -1.53 -20.16
N SER A 233 1.02 -0.46 -20.24
CA SER A 233 2.19 -0.21 -19.39
C SER A 233 2.59 1.27 -19.39
N LEU A 234 3.26 1.71 -18.32
CA LEU A 234 4.01 2.98 -18.25
C LEU A 234 5.27 2.97 -19.15
N SER A 235 5.23 2.26 -20.28
CA SER A 235 6.30 2.20 -21.30
C SER A 235 5.85 2.72 -22.67
N SER A 236 4.55 2.99 -22.87
CA SER A 236 4.09 3.65 -24.10
C SER A 236 4.51 5.11 -24.09
N TRP A 237 5.33 5.48 -25.08
CA TRP A 237 5.74 6.86 -25.32
C TRP A 237 4.75 7.62 -26.21
N ASP A 238 3.59 7.06 -26.54
CA ASP A 238 2.57 7.74 -27.37
C ASP A 238 1.74 8.72 -26.51
N LEU A 239 1.25 8.23 -25.37
CA LEU A 239 0.40 8.95 -24.42
C LEU A 239 0.99 8.81 -23.03
N ILE A 240 1.38 9.94 -22.43
CA ILE A 240 2.28 9.96 -21.30
C ILE A 240 1.69 10.80 -20.16
N LEU A 241 1.60 10.21 -18.97
CA LEU A 241 1.24 10.91 -17.74
C LEU A 241 2.50 11.29 -16.97
N GLN A 242 2.60 12.54 -16.52
CA GLN A 242 3.77 13.06 -15.80
C GLN A 242 3.38 13.95 -14.62
N VAL A 243 4.22 13.93 -13.58
CA VAL A 243 4.29 14.97 -12.54
C VAL A 243 5.66 15.65 -12.60
N ALA A 244 5.68 16.97 -12.73
CA ALA A 244 6.89 17.79 -12.78
C ALA A 244 6.78 18.99 -11.81
N PRO A 245 7.90 19.54 -11.30
CA PRO A 245 7.86 20.77 -10.50
C PRO A 245 7.27 21.94 -11.28
N TYR A 246 6.55 22.83 -10.57
CA TYR A 246 6.13 24.14 -11.08
C TYR A 246 7.14 25.23 -10.64
N PRO A 247 7.44 26.26 -11.45
CA PRO A 247 6.92 26.50 -12.81
C PRO A 247 7.65 25.72 -13.91
N SER A 248 8.84 25.19 -13.63
CA SER A 248 9.68 24.48 -14.59
C SER A 248 10.49 23.37 -13.90
N GLY A 249 10.95 22.40 -14.69
CA GLY A 249 11.75 21.27 -14.22
C GLY A 249 11.36 19.98 -14.95
N ASP A 250 12.25 19.00 -14.89
CA ASP A 250 12.02 17.68 -15.47
C ASP A 250 10.93 16.91 -14.71
N ALA A 251 10.21 16.05 -15.42
CA ALA A 251 9.23 15.16 -14.81
C ALA A 251 9.92 14.18 -13.85
N ILE A 252 9.41 14.14 -12.62
CA ILE A 252 9.87 13.29 -11.52
C ILE A 252 9.11 11.95 -11.57
N ILE A 253 7.79 12.00 -11.74
CA ILE A 253 6.97 10.83 -12.02
C ILE A 253 6.70 10.81 -13.52
N LYS A 254 7.06 9.73 -14.21
CA LYS A 254 7.01 9.61 -15.69
C LYS A 254 7.05 8.13 -16.12
N PRO A 255 6.86 7.81 -17.41
CA PRO A 255 7.10 6.46 -17.93
C PRO A 255 8.46 5.91 -17.48
N GLY A 256 8.46 4.68 -16.93
CA GLY A 256 9.64 4.07 -16.31
C GLY A 256 9.95 4.49 -14.86
N THR A 257 9.28 5.52 -14.32
CA THR A 257 9.39 5.97 -12.92
C THR A 257 7.99 6.27 -12.37
N PRO A 258 7.24 5.21 -11.99
CA PRO A 258 5.80 5.32 -11.70
C PRO A 258 5.48 5.99 -10.36
N SER A 259 6.46 6.07 -9.46
CA SER A 259 6.33 6.67 -8.14
C SER A 259 7.59 7.45 -7.76
N ALA A 260 7.44 8.46 -6.92
CA ALA A 260 8.54 9.25 -6.41
C ALA A 260 8.17 9.95 -5.09
N ARG A 261 9.17 10.21 -4.26
CA ARG A 261 9.03 11.08 -3.10
C ARG A 261 9.10 12.53 -3.56
N LEU A 262 8.10 13.31 -3.20
CA LEU A 262 7.95 14.73 -3.53
C LEU A 262 8.08 15.54 -2.25
N ASP A 263 8.73 16.70 -2.34
CA ASP A 263 8.72 17.69 -1.28
C ASP A 263 7.39 18.46 -1.30
N ALA A 264 7.09 19.20 -0.23
CA ALA A 264 5.92 20.07 -0.22
C ALA A 264 6.08 21.18 -1.27
N GLY A 265 5.05 21.41 -2.08
CA GLY A 265 5.04 22.47 -3.07
C GLY A 265 4.09 22.24 -4.24
N ARG A 266 4.22 23.11 -5.24
CA ARG A 266 3.35 23.13 -6.42
C ARG A 266 3.93 22.29 -7.55
N TYR A 267 3.09 21.42 -8.11
CA TYR A 267 3.46 20.52 -9.20
C TYR A 267 2.53 20.67 -10.40
N ARG A 268 3.07 20.39 -11.59
CA ARG A 268 2.34 20.27 -12.86
C ARG A 268 1.99 18.81 -13.09
N CYS A 269 0.71 18.52 -13.27
CA CYS A 269 0.21 17.23 -13.71
C CYS A 269 -0.09 17.31 -15.20
N GLN A 270 0.56 16.47 -16.00
CA GLN A 270 0.62 16.61 -17.45
C GLN A 270 0.10 15.36 -18.15
N ILE A 271 -0.73 15.56 -19.17
CA ILE A 271 -1.10 14.58 -20.20
C ILE A 271 -0.37 15.01 -21.47
N ASN A 272 0.59 14.20 -21.91
CA ASN A 272 1.41 14.47 -23.09
C ASN A 272 1.07 13.50 -24.23
N ILE A 273 0.93 14.05 -25.43
CA ILE A 273 0.62 13.33 -26.66
C ILE A 273 1.81 13.50 -27.62
N ASN A 274 2.49 12.40 -27.91
CA ASN A 274 3.75 12.37 -28.64
C ASN A 274 3.66 11.66 -30.00
N SER A 275 2.54 11.03 -30.32
CA SER A 275 2.35 10.42 -31.64
C SER A 275 0.88 10.37 -32.05
N GLN A 276 0.65 10.17 -33.34
CA GLN A 276 -0.68 9.87 -33.87
C GLN A 276 -1.30 8.60 -33.23
N GLY A 277 -0.48 7.68 -32.73
CA GLY A 277 -0.94 6.44 -32.08
C GLY A 277 -1.68 6.66 -30.77
N ALA A 278 -1.52 7.83 -30.14
CA ALA A 278 -2.26 8.19 -28.94
C ALA A 278 -3.69 8.67 -29.22
N ILE A 279 -4.00 9.12 -30.44
CA ILE A 279 -5.31 9.67 -30.81
C ILE A 279 -6.40 8.59 -30.73
N GLY A 280 -7.56 8.95 -30.20
CA GLY A 280 -8.69 8.05 -29.98
C GLY A 280 -8.58 7.23 -28.70
N ARG A 281 -7.51 7.40 -27.92
CA ARG A 281 -7.36 6.75 -26.61
C ARG A 281 -8.00 7.58 -25.50
N SER A 282 -8.50 6.90 -24.49
CA SER A 282 -8.97 7.48 -23.23
C SER A 282 -8.00 7.18 -22.11
N VAL A 283 -7.82 8.12 -21.18
CA VAL A 283 -7.03 7.95 -19.96
C VAL A 283 -7.74 8.57 -18.76
N THR A 284 -7.67 7.92 -17.62
CA THR A 284 -8.21 8.38 -16.33
C THR A 284 -7.05 8.54 -15.34
N PRO A 285 -6.30 9.66 -15.42
CA PRO A 285 -5.11 9.83 -14.61
C PRO A 285 -5.47 10.02 -13.14
N ARG A 286 -4.72 9.36 -12.25
CA ARG A 286 -4.89 9.51 -10.80
C ARG A 286 -3.53 9.66 -10.14
N LEU A 287 -3.33 10.78 -9.46
CA LEU A 287 -2.17 11.02 -8.61
C LEU A 287 -2.57 10.67 -7.19
N THR A 288 -1.90 9.74 -6.53
CA THR A 288 -2.24 9.36 -5.16
C THR A 288 -1.03 9.49 -4.26
N ARG A 289 -1.27 9.93 -3.03
CA ARG A 289 -0.30 9.84 -1.94
C ARG A 289 -0.41 8.45 -1.31
N ILE A 290 0.72 7.76 -1.17
CA ILE A 290 0.79 6.37 -0.70
C ILE A 290 1.52 6.21 0.63
N ASP A 291 1.94 7.32 1.26
CA ASP A 291 2.43 7.38 2.64
C ASP A 291 1.56 8.24 3.57
#